data_AF-A0A387H3W9-F1
#
_entry.id   AF-A0A387H3W9-F1
#
_cell.length_a   1.000
_cell.length_b   1.000
_cell.length_c   1.000
_cell.angle_alpha   90.00
_cell.angle_beta   90.00
_cell.angle_gamma   90.00
#
_symmetry.space_group_name_H-M   'P 1'
#
loop_
_entity.id
_entity.type
_entity.pdbx_description
1 polymer ?
#
loop_
_entity_poly.entity_id
_entity_poly.type
_entity_poly.pdbx_seq_one_letter_code
_entity_poly.pdbx_strand_id
1 'polypeptide(L)'
;MSIELNPPDRVGPVAVGMSMGEAEEALRSLPGFVRLGTEGGTLETRGFATYSDGMAIAAHLGTGGKVEAIEVFRPLGGTPVMLDGVDVFAGLADEVIARFAARGELVTEDRGRTIILPGRMVVFGREDIPRPENPEAGLHFDSVLVARPGYYDAP
;
A
#
# COMPACT_ATOMS: atom_id res chain seq x y z
N MET A 1 -1.35 -15.34 7.73
CA MET A 1 -0.67 -14.09 8.13
C MET A 1 -1.49 -12.93 7.58
N SER A 2 -1.57 -11.80 8.28
CA SER A 2 -2.12 -10.53 7.76
C SER A 2 -1.05 -9.44 7.85
N ILE A 3 -1.20 -8.39 7.01
CA ILE A 3 -0.44 -7.15 7.11
C ILE A 3 -1.37 -6.08 7.69
N GLU A 4 -1.05 -5.59 8.89
CA GLU A 4 -1.83 -4.53 9.53
C GLU A 4 -1.32 -3.14 9.08
N LEU A 5 -2.24 -2.31 8.61
CA LEU A 5 -2.03 -0.89 8.34
C LEU A 5 -2.34 -0.11 9.63
N ASN A 6 -1.33 0.54 10.18
CA ASN A 6 -1.43 1.38 11.37
C ASN A 6 -1.00 2.81 11.01
N PRO A 7 -1.83 3.53 10.23
CA PRO A 7 -1.45 4.83 9.74
C PRO A 7 -1.52 5.89 10.87
N PRO A 8 -0.72 6.97 10.78
CA PRO A 8 0.20 7.30 9.68
C PRO A 8 1.57 6.59 9.80
N ASP A 9 1.74 5.70 10.77
CA ASP A 9 3.07 5.36 11.26
C ASP A 9 3.68 4.07 10.71
N ARG A 10 2.86 3.08 10.31
CA ARG A 10 3.38 1.72 10.10
C ARG A 10 2.52 0.86 9.17
N VAL A 11 3.20 -0.04 8.46
CA VAL A 11 2.65 -1.16 7.69
C VAL A 11 3.38 -2.44 8.10
N GLY A 12 2.69 -3.36 8.77
CA GLY A 12 3.33 -4.56 9.32
C GLY A 12 4.55 -4.21 10.21
N PRO A 13 5.76 -4.70 9.91
CA PRO A 13 6.97 -4.37 10.66
C PRO A 13 7.66 -3.07 10.18
N VAL A 14 7.27 -2.52 9.03
CA VAL A 14 7.91 -1.33 8.45
C VAL A 14 7.25 -0.07 9.00
N ALA A 15 8.05 0.87 9.50
CA ALA A 15 7.56 2.11 10.08
C ALA A 15 8.10 3.35 9.36
N VAL A 16 7.26 4.37 9.26
CA VAL A 16 7.66 5.71 8.84
C VAL A 16 8.68 6.26 9.83
N GLY A 17 9.76 6.86 9.32
CA GLY A 17 10.90 7.34 10.10
C GLY A 17 12.05 6.34 10.22
N MET A 18 11.87 5.08 9.79
CA MET A 18 12.99 4.13 9.65
C MET A 18 14.02 4.66 8.64
N SER A 19 15.28 4.32 8.82
CA SER A 19 16.24 4.36 7.71
C SER A 19 15.87 3.31 6.68
N MET A 20 16.34 3.48 5.43
CA MET A 20 16.06 2.49 4.40
C MET A 20 16.68 1.10 4.72
N GLY A 21 17.81 1.05 5.42
CA GLY A 21 18.40 -0.23 5.84
C GLY A 21 17.51 -1.00 6.81
N GLU A 22 16.98 -0.31 7.83
CA GLU A 22 16.02 -0.87 8.78
C GLU A 22 14.73 -1.32 8.10
N ALA A 23 14.21 -0.51 7.17
CA ALA A 23 13.02 -0.85 6.40
C ALA A 23 13.22 -2.09 5.53
N GLU A 24 14.34 -2.20 4.82
CA GLU A 24 14.66 -3.38 4.01
C GLU A 24 14.85 -4.63 4.87
N GLU A 25 15.47 -4.52 6.05
CA GLU A 25 15.57 -5.65 7.00
C GLU A 25 14.19 -6.10 7.50
N ALA A 26 13.33 -5.15 7.87
CA ALA A 26 11.94 -5.43 8.26
C ALA A 26 11.14 -6.09 7.12
N LEU A 27 11.31 -5.63 5.87
CA LEU A 27 10.67 -6.21 4.70
C LEU A 27 11.13 -7.66 4.45
N ARG A 28 12.44 -7.93 4.56
CA ARG A 28 13.02 -9.28 4.42
C ARG A 28 12.58 -10.23 5.53
N SER A 29 12.19 -9.71 6.69
CA SER A 29 11.74 -10.51 7.83
C SER A 29 10.32 -11.07 7.67
N LEU A 30 9.53 -10.52 6.74
CA LEU A 30 8.15 -10.94 6.53
C LEU A 30 8.09 -12.32 5.85
N PRO A 31 7.22 -13.23 6.33
CA PRO A 31 6.97 -14.51 5.68
C PRO A 31 6.62 -14.36 4.19
N GLY A 32 7.11 -15.29 3.38
CA GLY A 32 6.88 -15.29 1.93
C GLY A 32 7.78 -14.33 1.15
N PHE A 33 8.71 -13.61 1.80
CA PHE A 33 9.69 -12.76 1.10
C PHE A 33 10.41 -13.55 0.01
N VAL A 34 10.36 -13.01 -1.22
CA VAL A 34 11.07 -13.56 -2.38
C VAL A 34 12.25 -12.66 -2.67
N ARG A 35 13.45 -13.23 -2.55
CA ARG A 35 14.66 -12.56 -3.03
C ARG A 35 14.65 -12.59 -4.55
N LEU A 36 14.43 -11.43 -5.17
CA LEU A 36 14.60 -11.28 -6.62
C LEU A 36 16.08 -11.48 -6.96
N GLY A 37 16.43 -12.64 -7.52
CA GLY A 37 17.72 -12.87 -8.15
C GLY A 37 17.51 -13.12 -9.63
N THR A 38 18.13 -12.32 -10.50
CA THR A 38 18.34 -12.75 -11.87
C THR A 38 19.61 -13.59 -11.93
N GLU A 39 19.62 -14.66 -12.73
CA GLU A 39 20.86 -15.33 -13.12
C GLU A 39 21.85 -14.26 -13.62
N GLY A 40 22.94 -14.03 -12.88
CA GLY A 40 23.98 -13.06 -13.22
C GLY A 40 24.01 -11.74 -12.43
N GLY A 41 23.07 -11.48 -11.51
CA GLY A 41 23.14 -10.31 -10.60
C GLY A 41 21.80 -9.93 -10.00
N THR A 42 21.80 -9.42 -8.78
CA THR A 42 20.62 -8.90 -8.08
C THR A 42 20.37 -7.43 -8.47
N LEU A 43 19.31 -7.15 -9.22
CA LEU A 43 18.72 -5.80 -9.22
C LEU A 43 17.83 -5.69 -7.96
N GLU A 44 18.45 -5.48 -6.80
CA GLU A 44 17.73 -5.11 -5.58
C GLU A 44 17.26 -3.66 -5.74
N THR A 45 16.00 -3.45 -6.12
CA THR A 45 15.37 -2.13 -6.03
C THR A 45 15.26 -1.78 -4.55
N ARG A 46 15.98 -0.73 -4.13
CA ARG A 46 16.01 -0.28 -2.74
C ARG A 46 14.61 -0.01 -2.21
N GLY A 47 14.34 -0.47 -0.99
CA GLY A 47 13.05 -0.29 -0.33
C GLY A 47 11.89 -1.06 -0.95
N PHE A 48 12.11 -1.92 -1.94
CA PHE A 48 11.06 -2.70 -2.57
C PHE A 48 11.22 -4.19 -2.24
N ALA A 49 10.13 -4.84 -1.85
CA ALA A 49 10.09 -6.26 -1.57
C ALA A 49 8.87 -6.91 -2.21
N THR A 50 9.07 -8.10 -2.78
CA THR A 50 8.02 -8.95 -3.34
C THR A 50 7.84 -10.20 -2.51
N TYR A 51 6.63 -10.74 -2.52
CA TYR A 51 6.24 -11.91 -1.73
C TYR A 51 5.67 -13.01 -2.62
N SER A 52 5.71 -14.25 -2.14
CA SER A 52 5.36 -15.46 -2.89
C SER A 52 3.90 -15.53 -3.35
N ASP A 53 3.03 -14.73 -2.75
CA ASP A 53 1.62 -14.59 -3.10
C ASP A 53 1.35 -13.42 -4.07
N GLY A 54 2.40 -12.82 -4.63
CA GLY A 54 2.30 -11.69 -5.55
C GLY A 54 2.13 -10.33 -4.86
N MET A 55 2.06 -10.27 -3.52
CA MET A 55 2.11 -8.98 -2.81
C MET A 55 3.46 -8.30 -3.06
N ALA A 56 3.46 -6.97 -3.06
CA ALA A 56 4.69 -6.19 -2.95
C ALA A 56 4.53 -5.06 -1.94
N ILE A 57 5.63 -4.65 -1.31
CA ILE A 57 5.66 -3.51 -0.40
C ILE A 57 6.85 -2.62 -0.79
N ALA A 58 6.59 -1.32 -0.92
CA ALA A 58 7.57 -0.29 -1.21
C ALA A 58 7.69 0.69 -0.04
N ALA A 59 8.91 0.94 0.43
CA ALA A 59 9.24 1.99 1.36
C ALA A 59 9.85 3.17 0.59
N HIS A 60 9.23 4.34 0.68
CA HIS A 60 9.63 5.55 -0.04
C HIS A 60 10.44 6.47 0.88
N LEU A 61 11.61 6.92 0.42
CA LEU A 61 12.45 7.86 1.17
C LEU A 61 12.01 9.30 0.93
N GLY A 62 11.93 10.05 2.03
CA GLY A 62 11.84 11.50 2.00
C GLY A 62 13.18 12.20 1.92
N THR A 63 13.11 13.53 1.87
CA THR A 63 14.27 14.45 1.77
C THR A 63 15.26 14.31 2.93
N GLY A 64 14.83 13.80 4.09
CA GLY A 64 15.67 13.54 5.27
C GLY A 64 16.38 12.17 5.28
N GLY A 65 16.30 11.38 4.21
CA GLY A 65 16.90 10.03 4.15
C GLY A 65 16.22 9.01 5.07
N LYS A 66 14.99 9.31 5.48
CA LYS A 66 14.11 8.43 6.26
C LYS A 66 12.89 8.05 5.44
N VAL A 67 12.32 6.88 5.71
CA VAL A 67 11.06 6.45 5.11
C VAL A 67 9.98 7.46 5.48
N GLU A 68 9.26 7.98 4.49
CA GLU A 68 8.16 8.94 4.67
C GLU A 68 6.79 8.37 4.29
N ALA A 69 6.79 7.37 3.40
CA ALA A 69 5.60 6.66 2.96
C ALA A 69 5.91 5.17 2.75
N ILE A 70 4.89 4.34 2.93
CA ILE A 70 4.95 2.90 2.70
C ILE A 70 3.73 2.53 1.87
N GLU A 71 3.96 1.87 0.75
CA GLU A 71 2.92 1.43 -0.17
C GLU A 71 2.87 -0.09 -0.23
N VAL A 72 1.67 -0.64 -0.14
CA VAL A 72 1.41 -2.07 -0.32
C VAL A 72 0.65 -2.25 -1.63
N PHE A 73 1.16 -3.13 -2.48
CA PHE A 73 0.50 -3.55 -3.71
C PHE A 73 -0.29 -4.82 -3.44
N ARG A 74 -1.47 -4.90 -4.07
CA ARG A 74 -2.46 -5.95 -3.81
C ARG A 74 -1.84 -7.35 -3.98
N PRO A 75 -2.00 -8.24 -2.99
CA PRO A 75 -1.65 -9.65 -3.15
C PRO A 75 -2.52 -10.31 -4.23
N LEU A 76 -1.93 -11.20 -5.01
CA LEU A 76 -2.68 -12.09 -5.91
C LEU A 76 -3.22 -13.32 -5.15
N GLY A 77 -2.58 -13.67 -4.04
CA GLY A 77 -3.03 -14.69 -3.08
C GLY A 77 -3.84 -14.12 -1.92
N GLY A 78 -4.02 -14.93 -0.88
CA GLY A 78 -4.95 -14.65 0.22
C GLY A 78 -4.37 -13.98 1.46
N THR A 79 -3.24 -13.26 1.39
CA THR A 79 -2.70 -12.52 2.55
C THR A 79 -3.56 -11.28 2.78
N PRO A 80 -4.32 -11.19 3.90
CA PRO A 80 -5.17 -10.03 4.13
C PRO A 80 -4.35 -8.79 4.47
N VAL A 81 -4.73 -7.64 3.92
CA VAL A 81 -4.15 -6.33 4.25
C VAL A 81 -5.21 -5.52 4.98
N MET A 82 -5.01 -5.30 6.28
CA MET A 82 -6.07 -4.91 7.19
C MET A 82 -5.94 -3.43 7.60
N LEU A 83 -7.03 -2.68 7.46
CA LEU A 83 -7.19 -1.33 8.02
C LEU A 83 -8.48 -1.27 8.85
N ASP A 84 -8.37 -1.01 10.15
CA ASP A 84 -9.50 -0.99 11.09
C ASP A 84 -10.42 -2.22 10.98
N GLY A 85 -9.82 -3.40 10.87
CA GLY A 85 -10.53 -4.68 10.73
C GLY A 85 -11.20 -4.88 9.36
N VAL A 86 -10.78 -4.15 8.33
CA VAL A 86 -11.25 -4.30 6.94
C VAL A 86 -10.09 -4.79 6.09
N ASP A 87 -10.28 -5.91 5.40
CA ASP A 87 -9.36 -6.30 4.33
C ASP A 87 -9.58 -5.39 3.12
N VAL A 88 -8.62 -4.50 2.87
CA VAL A 88 -8.78 -3.42 1.88
C VAL A 88 -8.65 -3.89 0.45
N PHE A 89 -8.13 -5.10 0.22
CA PHE A 89 -7.95 -5.66 -1.12
C PHE A 89 -8.93 -6.78 -1.47
N ALA A 90 -9.53 -7.45 -0.47
CA ALA A 90 -10.52 -8.49 -0.73
C ALA A 90 -11.89 -7.94 -1.16
N GLY A 91 -12.31 -6.79 -0.59
CA GLY A 91 -13.59 -6.15 -0.90
C GLY A 91 -13.59 -5.43 -2.24
N LEU A 92 -14.78 -5.18 -2.79
CA LEU A 92 -14.92 -4.25 -3.93
C LEU A 92 -14.51 -2.85 -3.48
N ALA A 93 -13.83 -2.10 -4.34
CA ALA A 93 -13.36 -0.75 -4.05
C ALA A 93 -14.50 0.14 -3.56
N ASP A 94 -15.68 0.06 -4.19
CA ASP A 94 -16.85 0.85 -3.81
C ASP A 94 -17.41 0.47 -2.42
N GLU A 95 -17.31 -0.81 -2.03
CA GLU A 95 -17.71 -1.27 -0.69
C GLU A 95 -16.73 -0.78 0.39
N VAL A 96 -15.42 -0.83 0.09
CA VAL A 96 -14.36 -0.32 0.96
C VAL A 96 -14.50 1.20 1.12
N ILE A 97 -14.74 1.93 0.02
CA ILE A 97 -15.04 3.37 0.01
C ILE A 97 -16.24 3.66 0.89
N ALA A 98 -17.37 2.98 0.67
CA ALA A 98 -18.59 3.20 1.45
C ALA A 98 -18.37 2.97 2.95
N ARG A 99 -17.58 1.95 3.31
CA ARG A 99 -17.27 1.61 4.71
C ARG A 99 -16.43 2.67 5.40
N PHE A 100 -15.48 3.30 4.71
CA PHE A 100 -14.68 4.38 5.28
C PHE A 100 -15.36 5.74 5.22
N ALA A 101 -16.15 6.03 4.17
CA ALA A 101 -16.96 7.23 4.08
C ALA A 101 -17.97 7.34 5.23
N ALA A 102 -18.49 6.21 5.72
CA ALA A 102 -19.35 6.17 6.92
C ALA A 102 -18.62 6.55 8.23
N ARG A 103 -17.29 6.62 8.23
CA ARG A 103 -16.44 6.80 9.43
C ARG A 103 -15.64 8.10 9.42
N GLY A 104 -15.72 8.91 8.36
CA GLY A 104 -14.98 10.17 8.28
C GLY A 104 -14.95 10.77 6.87
N GLU A 105 -14.17 11.82 6.74
CA GLU A 105 -13.95 12.51 5.47
C GLU A 105 -13.11 11.66 4.51
N LEU A 106 -13.52 11.64 3.25
CA LEU A 106 -12.87 10.97 2.14
C LEU A 106 -12.81 11.94 0.97
N VAL A 107 -11.66 12.00 0.30
CA VAL A 107 -11.45 12.81 -0.90
C VAL A 107 -11.23 11.86 -2.07
N THR A 108 -11.97 12.11 -3.15
CA THR A 108 -11.88 11.33 -4.38
C THR A 108 -11.16 12.14 -5.44
N GLU A 109 -10.07 11.58 -5.96
CA GLU A 109 -9.26 12.19 -7.01
C GLU A 109 -9.14 11.26 -8.23
N ASP A 110 -8.55 11.79 -9.30
CA ASP A 110 -8.29 11.07 -10.55
C ASP A 110 -9.51 10.28 -11.07
N ARG A 111 -10.65 10.98 -11.09
CA ARG A 111 -11.97 10.45 -11.52
C ARG A 111 -12.47 9.24 -10.72
N GLY A 112 -11.94 9.00 -9.52
CA GLY A 112 -12.30 7.84 -8.70
C GLY A 112 -11.23 6.74 -8.64
N ARG A 113 -10.08 6.95 -9.26
CA ARG A 113 -8.94 6.01 -9.19
C ARG A 113 -8.11 6.17 -7.93
N THR A 114 -8.14 7.37 -7.34
CA THR A 114 -7.42 7.69 -6.12
C THR A 114 -8.43 8.07 -5.04
N ILE A 115 -8.35 7.39 -3.90
CA ILE A 115 -9.22 7.62 -2.76
C ILE A 115 -8.34 7.95 -1.57
N ILE A 116 -8.52 9.12 -1.00
CA ILE A 116 -7.72 9.64 0.11
C ILE A 116 -8.58 9.66 1.36
N LEU A 117 -8.03 9.19 2.48
CA LEU A 117 -8.56 9.39 3.82
C LEU A 117 -7.67 10.41 4.54
N PRO A 118 -7.89 11.73 4.39
CA PRO A 118 -6.94 12.75 4.83
C PRO A 118 -6.68 12.69 6.34
N GLY A 119 -7.73 12.52 7.14
CA GLY A 119 -7.63 12.39 8.60
C GLY A 119 -6.91 11.11 9.08
N ARG A 120 -6.54 10.22 8.15
CA ARG A 120 -5.83 8.98 8.44
C ARG A 120 -4.54 8.84 7.64
N MET A 121 -4.22 9.76 6.74
CA MET A 121 -3.05 9.69 5.89
C MET A 121 -2.92 8.36 5.12
N VAL A 122 -4.05 7.87 4.62
CA VAL A 122 -4.13 6.66 3.79
C VAL A 122 -4.61 7.06 2.40
N VAL A 123 -3.99 6.49 1.38
CA VAL A 123 -4.42 6.63 -0.02
C VAL A 123 -4.57 5.26 -0.64
N PHE A 124 -5.71 5.02 -1.26
CA PHE A 124 -5.96 3.84 -2.08
C PHE A 124 -5.82 4.22 -3.55
N GLY A 125 -5.17 3.34 -4.30
CA GLY A 125 -5.00 3.47 -5.74
C GLY A 125 -5.61 2.28 -6.47
N ARG A 126 -6.18 2.54 -7.64
CA ARG A 126 -6.53 1.54 -8.64
C ARG A 126 -6.17 2.05 -10.04
N GLU A 127 -5.70 1.17 -10.92
CA GLU A 127 -5.30 1.58 -12.27
C GLU A 127 -6.50 2.03 -13.11
N ASP A 128 -7.63 1.35 -12.90
CA ASP A 128 -8.86 1.52 -13.66
C ASP A 128 -10.09 1.70 -12.76
N ILE A 129 -11.19 2.09 -13.37
CA ILE A 129 -12.53 2.10 -12.77
C ILE A 129 -13.40 1.19 -13.64
N PRO A 130 -14.31 0.39 -13.06
CA PRO A 130 -15.19 -0.48 -13.83
C PRO A 130 -15.94 0.28 -14.92
N ARG A 131 -15.92 -0.26 -16.15
CA ARG A 131 -16.66 0.30 -17.30
C ARG A 131 -17.50 -0.79 -17.98
N PRO A 132 -18.57 -0.45 -18.73
CA PRO A 132 -19.37 -1.45 -19.43
C PRO A 132 -18.56 -2.36 -20.36
N GLU A 133 -17.51 -1.83 -20.99
CA GLU A 133 -16.61 -2.57 -21.87
C GLU A 133 -15.60 -3.48 -21.15
N ASN A 134 -15.34 -3.22 -19.86
CA ASN A 134 -14.47 -4.02 -19.01
C ASN A 134 -14.92 -3.90 -17.54
N PRO A 135 -16.00 -4.61 -17.17
CA PRO A 135 -16.62 -4.45 -15.85
C PRO A 135 -15.79 -5.06 -14.72
N GLU A 136 -14.79 -5.89 -15.05
CA GLU A 136 -13.92 -6.54 -14.06
C GLU A 136 -12.71 -5.68 -13.67
N ALA A 137 -12.25 -4.79 -14.55
CA ALA A 137 -11.16 -3.87 -14.25
C ALA A 137 -11.55 -2.83 -13.21
N GLY A 138 -10.66 -2.56 -12.25
CA GLY A 138 -10.89 -1.55 -11.21
C GLY A 138 -11.92 -1.93 -10.13
N LEU A 139 -12.39 -3.19 -10.11
CA LEU A 139 -13.30 -3.69 -9.07
C LEU A 139 -12.68 -3.66 -7.68
N HIS A 140 -11.36 -3.78 -7.58
CA HIS A 140 -10.59 -3.77 -6.34
C HIS A 140 -9.56 -2.65 -6.38
N PHE A 141 -9.03 -2.27 -5.21
CA PHE A 141 -7.82 -1.45 -5.16
C PHE A 141 -6.59 -2.27 -5.56
N ASP A 142 -5.63 -1.63 -6.20
CA ASP A 142 -4.36 -2.24 -6.61
C ASP A 142 -3.22 -1.86 -5.66
N SER A 143 -3.34 -0.72 -4.96
CA SER A 143 -2.42 -0.36 -3.89
C SER A 143 -3.08 0.42 -2.76
N VAL A 144 -2.41 0.43 -1.61
CA VAL A 144 -2.71 1.28 -0.46
C VAL A 144 -1.41 1.85 0.09
N LEU A 145 -1.38 3.17 0.29
CA LEU A 145 -0.23 3.92 0.76
C LEU A 145 -0.53 4.54 2.12
N VAL A 146 0.40 4.39 3.05
CA VAL A 146 0.41 5.00 4.38
C VAL A 146 1.57 5.99 4.44
N ALA A 147 1.28 7.25 4.74
CA ALA A 147 2.29 8.31 4.83
C ALA A 147 2.08 9.22 6.03
N ARG A 148 3.05 10.10 6.30
CA ARG A 148 2.88 11.20 7.26
C ARG A 148 2.16 12.40 6.64
N PRO A 149 1.49 13.24 7.46
CA PRO A 149 1.01 14.56 7.05
C PRO A 149 2.10 15.34 6.31
N GLY A 150 1.74 16.00 5.22
CA GLY A 150 2.71 16.70 4.36
C GLY A 150 3.18 15.91 3.14
N TYR A 151 2.99 14.58 3.10
CA TYR A 151 3.44 13.77 1.95
C TYR A 151 2.78 14.19 0.63
N TYR A 152 1.50 14.57 0.69
CA TYR A 152 0.73 15.07 -0.45
C TYR A 152 0.69 16.60 -0.55
N ASP A 153 1.36 17.30 0.38
CA ASP A 153 1.47 18.77 0.37
C ASP A 153 2.64 19.23 -0.52
N ALA A 154 3.30 18.31 -1.22
CA ALA A 154 4.35 18.66 -2.17
C ALA A 154 3.79 19.58 -3.28
N PRO A 155 4.53 20.64 -3.65
CA PRO A 155 4.05 21.70 -4.55
C PRO A 155 3.87 21.26 -6.00
#